data_AF-A0A640KM13-F1
#
_entry.id   AF-A0A640KM13-F1
#
_cell.length_a   1.000
_cell.length_b   1.000
_cell.length_c   1.000
_cell.angle_alpha   90.00
_cell.angle_beta   90.00
_cell.angle_gamma   90.00
#
_symmetry.space_group_name_H-M   'P 1'
#
loop_
_entity.id
_entity.type
_entity.pdbx_description
1 polymer ?
#
loop_
_entity_poly.entity_id
_entity_poly.type
_entity_poly.pdbx_seq_one_letter_code
_entity_poly.pdbx_strand_id
1 'polypeptide(L)'
;MTATENYKGVAENRLSPEEEENLVQRLYYRQMKLMEQREEERQAALERARAQTKKPISKDEEGRLVSRMYDQQVERFANSKAERDRKVEEEKHRNDKKMDSSEIDDQVRRMYEDELQRSQARREELNSRYMPTAAPKKIGKKELKGCVERLSHVDWEKRDEELFKKYVYPYDPKTTRISRDDEKAMADRLSTTKGAG
;
A
#
# COMPACT_ATOMS: atom_id res chain seq x y z
N MET A 1 -22.63 44.54 -18.31
CA MET A 1 -21.25 44.88 -18.68
C MET A 1 -20.32 44.10 -17.76
N THR A 2 -19.30 43.51 -18.37
CA THR A 2 -18.48 42.37 -17.96
C THR A 2 -17.54 42.64 -16.78
N ALA A 3 -17.63 41.80 -15.74
CA ALA A 3 -16.55 41.61 -14.77
C ALA A 3 -15.72 40.40 -15.23
N THR A 4 -14.76 40.67 -16.10
CA THR A 4 -13.75 39.70 -16.53
C THR A 4 -12.37 40.20 -16.10
N GLU A 5 -11.53 39.25 -15.72
CA GLU A 5 -10.07 39.34 -15.61
C GLU A 5 -9.50 39.87 -14.28
N ASN A 6 -9.29 38.93 -13.35
CA ASN A 6 -8.04 38.87 -12.60
C ASN A 6 -7.78 37.44 -12.10
N TYR A 7 -7.66 36.50 -13.03
CA TYR A 7 -6.89 35.27 -12.79
C TYR A 7 -5.49 35.48 -13.36
N LYS A 8 -4.65 36.22 -12.61
CA LYS A 8 -3.20 36.16 -12.83
C LYS A 8 -2.76 34.75 -12.45
N GLY A 9 -2.29 34.02 -13.46
CA GLY A 9 -1.85 32.63 -13.33
C GLY A 9 -0.88 32.48 -12.17
N VAL A 10 -1.16 31.50 -11.32
CA VAL A 10 -0.15 30.88 -10.47
C VAL A 10 0.83 30.24 -11.44
N ALA A 11 1.93 30.95 -11.71
CA ALA A 11 3.05 30.36 -12.41
C ALA A 11 3.42 29.08 -11.66
N GLU A 12 3.32 27.95 -12.35
CA GLU A 12 3.85 26.70 -11.85
C GLU A 12 5.35 26.92 -11.63
N ASN A 13 5.76 27.14 -10.38
CA ASN A 13 7.17 27.09 -9.97
C ASN A 13 7.65 25.64 -10.14
N ARG A 14 7.87 25.23 -11.38
CA ARG A 14 8.55 23.99 -11.71
C ARG A 14 10.03 24.26 -11.46
N LEU A 15 10.55 23.71 -10.37
CA LEU A 15 11.98 23.73 -10.07
C LEU A 15 12.75 23.12 -11.24
N SER A 16 13.93 23.65 -11.54
CA SER A 16 14.85 22.99 -12.47
C SER A 16 15.20 21.59 -11.90
N PRO A 17 15.42 20.57 -12.75
CA PRO A 17 15.85 19.24 -12.27
C PRO A 17 17.04 19.30 -11.30
N GLU A 18 17.99 20.21 -11.52
CA GLU A 18 19.13 20.42 -10.62
C GLU A 18 18.73 21.02 -9.26
N GLU A 19 17.71 21.87 -9.23
CA GLU A 19 17.18 22.46 -7.99
C GLU A 19 16.38 21.42 -7.20
N GLU A 20 15.67 20.52 -7.88
CA GLU A 20 15.00 19.37 -7.28
C GLU A 20 16.01 18.41 -6.64
N GLU A 21 17.08 18.07 -7.33
CA GLU A 21 18.15 17.22 -6.80
C GLU A 21 18.82 17.83 -5.57
N ASN A 22 19.15 19.13 -5.62
CA ASN A 22 19.71 19.86 -4.49
C ASN A 22 18.75 19.93 -3.29
N LEU A 23 17.45 20.12 -3.55
CA LEU A 23 16.43 20.09 -2.51
C LEU A 23 16.31 18.71 -1.86
N VAL A 24 16.30 17.64 -2.66
CA VAL A 24 16.26 16.25 -2.20
C VAL A 24 17.48 15.94 -1.34
N GLN A 25 18.68 16.30 -1.78
CA GLN A 25 19.91 16.12 -1.00
C GLN A 25 19.84 16.84 0.34
N ARG A 26 19.41 18.11 0.34
CA ARG A 26 19.28 18.88 1.59
C ARG A 26 18.25 18.27 2.54
N LEU A 27 17.11 17.81 2.02
CA LEU A 27 16.08 17.14 2.83
C LEU A 27 16.59 15.81 3.38
N TYR A 28 17.33 15.05 2.59
CA TYR A 28 17.98 13.81 3.01
C TYR A 28 18.96 14.05 4.16
N TYR A 29 19.89 14.99 4.02
CA TYR A 29 20.83 15.31 5.11
C TYR A 29 20.13 15.85 6.36
N ARG A 30 19.06 16.64 6.18
CA ARG A 30 18.23 17.11 7.31
C ARG A 30 17.56 15.94 8.03
N GLN A 31 17.01 14.98 7.28
CA GLN A 31 16.38 13.79 7.84
C GLN A 31 17.39 12.92 8.57
N MET A 32 18.59 12.73 8.01
CA MET A 32 19.66 11.97 8.67
C MET A 32 20.07 12.59 10.00
N LYS A 33 20.21 13.91 10.08
CA LYS A 33 20.51 14.61 11.35
C LYS A 33 19.40 14.46 12.38
N LEU A 34 18.13 14.51 11.97
CA LEU A 34 17.00 14.30 12.87
C LEU A 34 16.95 12.85 13.40
N MET A 35 17.28 11.87 12.55
CA MET A 35 17.37 10.48 12.96
C MET A 35 18.53 10.25 13.94
N GLU A 36 19.68 10.87 13.69
CA GLU A 36 20.85 10.82 14.58
C GLU A 36 20.53 11.39 15.96
N GLN A 37 19.91 12.58 16.03
CA GLN A 37 19.47 13.18 17.29
C GLN A 37 18.48 12.28 18.05
N ARG A 38 17.52 11.69 17.34
CA ARG A 38 16.54 10.77 17.95
C ARG A 38 17.21 9.52 18.52
N GLU A 39 18.20 8.96 17.82
CA GLU A 39 18.96 7.81 18.30
C GLU A 39 19.84 8.19 19.50
N GLU A 40 20.46 9.36 19.50
CA GLU A 40 21.25 9.87 20.63
C GLU A 40 20.37 10.06 21.88
N GLU A 41 19.19 10.67 21.73
CA GLU A 41 18.23 10.82 22.83
C GLU A 41 17.78 9.46 23.38
N ARG A 42 17.52 8.48 22.48
CA ARG A 42 17.16 7.12 22.85
C ARG A 42 18.29 6.44 23.61
N GLN A 43 19.53 6.56 23.15
CA GLN A 43 20.70 6.00 23.82
C GLN A 43 20.91 6.64 25.19
N ALA A 44 20.84 7.97 25.30
CA ALA A 44 20.95 8.68 26.56
C ALA A 44 19.85 8.30 27.56
N ALA A 45 18.61 8.07 27.09
CA ALA A 45 17.52 7.58 27.93
C ALA A 45 17.77 6.16 28.44
N LEU A 46 18.28 5.27 27.58
CA LEU A 46 18.64 3.90 27.96
C LEU A 46 19.82 3.87 28.95
N GLU A 47 20.81 4.73 28.78
CA GLU A 47 21.93 4.86 29.73
C GLU A 47 21.47 5.36 31.09
N ARG A 48 20.58 6.37 31.13
CA ARG A 48 19.95 6.83 32.37
C ARG A 48 19.16 5.73 33.06
N ALA A 49 18.37 4.96 32.30
CA ALA A 49 17.63 3.82 32.85
C ALA A 49 18.57 2.74 33.41
N ARG A 50 19.64 2.39 32.68
CA ARG A 50 20.66 1.43 33.14
C ARG A 50 21.38 1.91 34.40
N ALA A 51 21.66 3.21 34.51
CA ALA A 51 22.27 3.79 35.70
C ALA A 51 21.34 3.73 36.92
N GLN A 52 20.02 3.86 36.72
CA GLN A 52 19.03 3.68 37.78
C GLN A 52 18.94 2.22 38.25
N THR A 53 18.98 1.26 37.34
CA THR A 53 18.91 -0.18 37.68
C THR A 53 20.17 -0.73 38.37
N LYS A 54 21.30 -0.03 38.26
CA LYS A 54 22.58 -0.44 38.89
C LYS A 54 22.70 0.00 40.36
N LYS A 55 21.77 0.82 40.86
CA LYS A 55 21.81 1.24 42.27
C LYS A 55 21.45 0.05 43.16
N PRO A 56 22.29 -0.30 44.15
CA PRO A 56 21.94 -1.35 45.10
C PRO A 56 20.71 -0.92 45.90
N ILE A 57 19.72 -1.81 45.98
CA ILE A 57 18.49 -1.59 46.72
C ILE A 57 18.81 -1.70 48.22
N SER A 58 18.32 -0.77 49.03
CA SER A 58 18.46 -0.88 50.50
C SER A 58 17.60 -2.04 51.04
N LYS A 59 18.03 -2.70 52.12
CA LYS A 59 17.25 -3.78 52.75
C LYS A 59 15.82 -3.35 53.13
N ASP A 60 15.63 -2.09 53.51
CA ASP A 60 14.31 -1.53 53.82
C ASP A 60 13.42 -1.40 52.58
N GLU A 61 14.03 -1.02 51.45
CA GLU A 61 13.33 -0.93 50.16
C GLU A 61 13.00 -2.31 49.60
N GLU A 62 13.90 -3.27 49.79
CA GLU A 62 13.67 -4.68 49.48
C GLU A 62 12.50 -5.25 50.30
N GLY A 63 12.47 -4.99 51.61
CA GLY A 63 11.35 -5.40 52.47
C GLY A 63 10.02 -4.82 52.01
N ARG A 64 9.96 -3.51 51.70
CA ARG A 64 8.76 -2.86 51.15
C ARG A 64 8.34 -3.44 49.80
N LEU A 65 9.31 -3.75 48.94
CA LEU A 65 9.06 -4.36 47.64
C LEU A 65 8.44 -5.76 47.82
N VAL A 66 8.99 -6.57 48.72
CA VAL A 66 8.50 -7.92 49.02
C VAL A 66 7.08 -7.86 49.59
N SER A 67 6.82 -7.01 50.58
CA SER A 67 5.47 -6.83 51.14
C SER A 67 4.46 -6.45 50.07
N ARG A 68 4.80 -5.44 49.24
CA ARG A 68 3.92 -5.01 48.14
C ARG A 68 3.67 -6.13 47.12
N MET A 69 4.70 -6.89 46.76
CA MET A 69 4.57 -8.02 45.83
C MET A 69 3.66 -9.10 46.41
N TYR A 70 3.81 -9.38 47.71
CA TYR A 70 2.98 -10.34 48.41
C TYR A 70 1.52 -9.87 48.47
N ASP A 71 1.26 -8.63 48.88
CA ASP A 71 -0.08 -8.05 48.94
C ASP A 71 -0.76 -8.10 47.57
N GLN A 72 -0.02 -7.75 46.51
CA GLN A 72 -0.51 -7.83 45.15
C GLN A 72 -0.85 -9.26 44.72
N GLN A 73 -0.07 -10.26 45.14
CA GLN A 73 -0.39 -11.67 44.86
C GLN A 73 -1.63 -12.13 45.61
N VAL A 74 -1.79 -11.72 46.86
CA VAL A 74 -2.98 -12.01 47.67
C VAL A 74 -4.23 -11.39 47.02
N GLU A 75 -4.17 -10.13 46.60
CA GLU A 75 -5.27 -9.45 45.90
C GLU A 75 -5.61 -10.15 44.57
N ARG A 76 -4.60 -10.50 43.76
CA ARG A 76 -4.82 -11.25 42.51
C ARG A 76 -5.48 -12.59 42.76
N PHE A 77 -5.05 -13.29 43.80
CA PHE A 77 -5.64 -14.57 44.17
C PHE A 77 -7.08 -14.42 44.64
N ALA A 78 -7.36 -13.42 45.49
CA ALA A 78 -8.70 -13.09 45.96
C ALA A 78 -9.64 -12.73 44.79
N ASN A 79 -9.19 -11.88 43.87
CA ASN A 79 -9.95 -11.49 42.68
C ASN A 79 -10.19 -12.69 41.75
N SER A 80 -9.15 -13.51 41.51
CA SER A 80 -9.27 -14.73 40.70
C SER A 80 -10.24 -15.73 41.32
N LYS A 81 -10.28 -15.84 42.65
CA LYS A 81 -11.25 -16.68 43.34
C LYS A 81 -12.67 -16.11 43.21
N ALA A 82 -12.85 -14.82 43.46
CA ALA A 82 -14.15 -14.14 43.34
C ALA A 82 -14.73 -14.25 41.91
N GLU A 83 -13.89 -14.07 40.88
CA GLU A 83 -14.30 -14.25 39.48
C GLU A 83 -14.71 -15.70 39.17
N ARG A 84 -13.97 -16.68 39.69
CA ARG A 84 -14.35 -18.10 39.53
C ARG A 84 -15.66 -18.42 40.23
N ASP A 85 -15.84 -17.96 41.46
CA ASP A 85 -17.05 -18.17 42.24
C ASP A 85 -18.25 -17.50 41.55
N ARG A 86 -18.07 -16.27 41.07
CA ARG A 86 -19.07 -15.55 40.27
C ARG A 86 -19.43 -16.32 39.00
N LYS A 87 -18.45 -16.79 38.23
CA LYS A 87 -18.70 -17.57 37.02
C LYS A 87 -19.44 -18.87 37.31
N VAL A 88 -19.11 -19.54 38.41
CA VAL A 88 -19.81 -20.76 38.84
C VAL A 88 -21.27 -20.45 39.17
N GLU A 89 -21.56 -19.37 39.91
CA GLU A 89 -22.95 -18.97 40.19
C GLU A 89 -23.71 -18.55 38.92
N GLU A 90 -23.06 -17.81 38.01
CA GLU A 90 -23.65 -17.45 36.72
C GLU A 90 -23.96 -18.69 35.86
N GLU A 91 -23.07 -19.68 35.80
CA GLU A 91 -23.31 -20.93 35.07
C GLU A 91 -24.38 -21.81 35.73
N LYS A 92 -24.46 -21.84 37.07
CA LYS A 92 -25.55 -22.52 37.79
C LYS A 92 -26.91 -21.97 37.39
N HIS A 93 -27.02 -20.64 37.30
CA HIS A 93 -28.27 -19.95 36.96
C HIS A 93 -28.48 -19.72 35.46
N ARG A 94 -27.56 -20.17 34.61
CA ARG A 94 -27.59 -19.92 33.16
C ARG A 94 -28.85 -20.48 32.50
N ASN A 95 -29.35 -21.60 33.01
CA ASN A 95 -30.55 -22.28 32.47
C ASN A 95 -31.83 -21.95 33.26
N ASP A 96 -31.72 -21.21 34.37
CA ASP A 96 -32.88 -20.88 35.21
C ASP A 96 -33.74 -19.79 34.56
N LYS A 97 -33.12 -18.93 33.74
CA LYS A 97 -33.82 -17.87 33.02
C LYS A 97 -34.40 -18.41 31.72
N LYS A 98 -35.69 -18.75 31.74
CA LYS A 98 -36.47 -18.97 30.52
C LYS A 98 -36.66 -17.61 29.84
N MET A 99 -36.04 -17.41 28.68
CA MET A 99 -36.30 -16.22 27.86
C MET A 99 -37.68 -16.32 27.23
N ASP A 100 -38.37 -15.18 27.18
CA ASP A 100 -39.64 -15.09 26.46
C ASP A 100 -39.40 -15.18 24.95
N SER A 101 -40.37 -15.68 24.18
CA SER A 101 -40.23 -15.83 22.73
C SER A 101 -39.96 -14.50 22.04
N SER A 102 -40.52 -13.40 22.57
CA SER A 102 -40.27 -12.05 22.06
C SER A 102 -38.80 -11.62 22.20
N GLU A 103 -38.13 -11.98 23.30
CA GLU A 103 -36.72 -11.69 23.54
C GLU A 103 -35.81 -12.50 22.62
N ILE A 104 -36.19 -13.73 22.30
CA ILE A 104 -35.49 -14.57 21.33
C ILE A 104 -35.57 -13.95 19.94
N ASP A 105 -36.77 -13.54 19.51
CA ASP A 105 -36.98 -12.91 18.21
C ASP A 105 -36.21 -11.58 18.09
N ASP A 106 -36.18 -10.77 19.17
CA ASP A 106 -35.37 -9.56 19.23
C ASP A 106 -33.87 -9.85 19.12
N GLN A 107 -33.36 -10.91 19.76
CA GLN A 107 -31.95 -11.30 19.65
C GLN A 107 -31.60 -11.79 18.25
N VAL A 108 -32.45 -12.62 17.65
CA VAL A 108 -32.27 -13.09 16.27
C VAL A 108 -32.28 -11.91 15.31
N ARG A 109 -33.22 -10.96 15.48
CA ARG A 109 -33.29 -9.73 14.70
C ARG A 109 -31.99 -8.94 14.78
N ARG A 110 -31.48 -8.67 15.99
CA ARG A 110 -30.21 -7.95 16.17
C ARG A 110 -29.04 -8.68 15.53
N MET A 111 -29.00 -10.01 15.64
CA MET A 111 -27.88 -10.79 15.12
C MET A 111 -27.86 -10.81 13.60
N TYR A 112 -29.01 -10.92 12.95
CA TYR A 112 -29.07 -11.04 11.49
C TYR A 112 -29.33 -9.71 10.79
N GLU A 113 -30.28 -8.91 11.26
CA GLU A 113 -30.64 -7.65 10.60
C GLU A 113 -29.60 -6.55 10.88
N ASP A 114 -29.19 -6.35 12.13
CA ASP A 114 -28.21 -5.29 12.43
C ASP A 114 -26.85 -5.62 11.81
N GLU A 115 -26.46 -6.90 11.77
CA GLU A 115 -25.21 -7.32 11.15
C GLU A 115 -25.25 -7.17 9.62
N LEU A 116 -26.39 -7.48 9.00
CA LEU A 116 -26.60 -7.23 7.58
C LEU A 116 -26.55 -5.74 7.25
N GLN A 117 -27.21 -4.89 8.04
CA GLN A 117 -27.18 -3.44 7.88
C GLN A 117 -25.77 -2.88 8.05
N ARG A 118 -25.03 -3.33 9.07
CA ARG A 118 -23.62 -2.95 9.27
C ARG A 118 -22.72 -3.42 8.13
N SER A 119 -23.00 -4.58 7.55
CA SER A 119 -22.28 -5.11 6.39
C SER A 119 -22.53 -4.25 5.15
N GLN A 120 -23.79 -3.87 4.90
CA GLN A 120 -24.17 -3.00 3.79
C GLN A 120 -23.56 -1.60 3.93
N ALA A 121 -23.70 -0.97 5.10
CA ALA A 121 -23.14 0.35 5.37
C ALA A 121 -21.61 0.37 5.17
N ARG A 122 -20.89 -0.67 5.64
CA ARG A 122 -19.45 -0.79 5.41
C ARG A 122 -19.10 -0.95 3.93
N ARG A 123 -19.88 -1.73 3.17
CA ARG A 123 -19.65 -1.86 1.71
C ARG A 123 -19.89 -0.55 0.99
N GLU A 124 -20.94 0.18 1.33
CA GLU A 124 -21.25 1.48 0.75
C GLU A 124 -20.17 2.52 1.07
N GLU A 125 -19.70 2.56 2.31
CA GLU A 125 -18.58 3.41 2.73
C GLU A 125 -17.31 3.10 1.93
N LEU A 126 -16.92 1.82 1.86
CA LEU A 126 -15.75 1.40 1.09
C LEU A 126 -15.89 1.71 -0.40
N ASN A 127 -17.07 1.50 -0.97
CA ASN A 127 -17.37 1.81 -2.37
C ASN A 127 -17.24 3.31 -2.63
N SER A 128 -17.80 4.16 -1.75
CA SER A 128 -17.68 5.61 -1.86
C SER A 128 -16.22 6.10 -1.74
N ARG A 129 -15.41 5.43 -0.91
CA ARG A 129 -14.04 5.85 -0.59
C ARG A 129 -13.01 5.42 -1.65
N TYR A 130 -13.17 4.21 -2.18
CA TYR A 130 -12.17 3.58 -3.05
C TYR A 130 -12.63 3.43 -4.51
N MET A 131 -13.94 3.54 -4.76
CA MET A 131 -14.51 3.58 -6.11
C MET A 131 -15.35 4.85 -6.28
N PRO A 132 -14.70 6.03 -6.32
CA PRO A 132 -15.40 7.24 -6.72
C PRO A 132 -16.00 7.00 -8.11
N THR A 133 -17.33 6.94 -8.16
CA THR A 133 -18.08 6.71 -9.38
C THR A 133 -17.90 7.95 -10.24
N ALA A 134 -16.92 7.90 -11.15
CA ALA A 134 -16.74 8.95 -12.13
C ALA A 134 -18.09 9.13 -12.84
N ALA A 135 -18.62 10.36 -12.83
CA ALA A 135 -19.90 10.65 -13.45
C ALA A 135 -19.91 10.07 -14.87
N PRO A 136 -20.98 9.37 -15.29
CA PRO A 136 -21.02 8.75 -16.61
C PRO A 136 -20.77 9.83 -17.66
N LYS A 137 -19.66 9.71 -18.40
CA LYS A 137 -19.30 10.65 -19.46
C LYS A 137 -20.43 10.64 -20.48
N LYS A 138 -21.26 11.68 -20.47
CA LYS A 138 -22.30 11.89 -21.50
C LYS A 138 -21.57 12.33 -22.77
N ILE A 139 -21.28 11.37 -23.64
CA ILE A 139 -20.67 11.63 -24.95
C ILE A 139 -21.70 12.41 -25.79
N GLY A 140 -21.27 13.55 -26.34
CA GLY A 140 -22.13 14.36 -27.21
C GLY A 140 -22.45 13.62 -28.52
N LYS A 141 -23.60 13.91 -29.16
CA LYS A 141 -24.01 13.26 -30.42
C LYS A 141 -22.93 13.33 -31.52
N LYS A 142 -22.11 14.39 -31.53
CA LYS A 142 -20.99 14.56 -32.48
C LYS A 142 -19.81 13.63 -32.19
N GLU A 143 -19.42 13.52 -30.92
CA GLU A 143 -18.34 12.64 -30.48
C GLU A 143 -18.72 11.16 -30.65
N LEU A 144 -19.98 10.83 -30.40
CA LEU A 144 -20.52 9.49 -30.62
C LEU A 144 -20.45 9.11 -32.11
N LYS A 145 -20.88 10.00 -33.01
CA LYS A 145 -20.76 9.79 -34.46
C LYS A 145 -19.30 9.59 -34.88
N GLY A 146 -18.39 10.44 -34.39
CA GLY A 146 -16.96 10.28 -34.68
C GLY A 146 -16.36 8.98 -34.13
N CYS A 147 -16.80 8.50 -32.96
CA CYS A 147 -16.41 7.17 -32.47
C CYS A 147 -16.95 6.05 -33.34
N VAL A 148 -18.24 6.11 -33.73
CA VAL A 148 -18.87 5.11 -34.58
C VAL A 148 -18.18 5.06 -35.95
N GLU A 149 -17.91 6.20 -36.58
CA GLU A 149 -17.19 6.27 -37.86
C GLU A 149 -15.78 5.68 -37.76
N ARG A 150 -15.03 6.02 -36.69
CA ARG A 150 -13.71 5.43 -36.43
C ARG A 150 -13.74 3.93 -36.16
N LEU A 151 -14.84 3.40 -35.64
CA LEU A 151 -14.99 1.98 -35.34
C LEU A 151 -15.55 1.18 -36.54
N SER A 152 -16.36 1.82 -37.38
CA SER A 152 -17.01 1.16 -38.53
C SER A 152 -16.20 1.20 -39.82
N HIS A 153 -15.30 2.17 -40.00
CA HIS A 153 -14.48 2.32 -41.20
C HIS A 153 -12.98 2.09 -40.92
N VAL A 154 -12.65 1.10 -40.08
CA VAL A 154 -11.25 0.69 -39.91
C VAL A 154 -10.89 -0.25 -41.07
N ASP A 155 -10.08 0.24 -42.01
CA ASP A 155 -9.36 -0.61 -42.96
C ASP A 155 -8.29 -1.40 -42.19
N TRP A 156 -8.67 -2.58 -41.71
CA TRP A 156 -7.79 -3.45 -40.90
C TRP A 156 -6.50 -3.82 -41.62
N GLU A 157 -6.55 -3.96 -42.94
CA GLU A 157 -5.38 -4.25 -43.77
C GLU A 157 -4.32 -3.15 -43.71
N LYS A 158 -4.71 -1.88 -43.83
CA LYS A 158 -3.78 -0.74 -43.73
C LYS A 158 -3.19 -0.62 -42.33
N ARG A 159 -4.02 -0.82 -41.30
CA ARG A 159 -3.59 -0.75 -39.91
C ARG A 159 -2.61 -1.88 -39.56
N ASP A 160 -2.86 -3.08 -40.07
CA ASP A 160 -1.98 -4.24 -39.87
C ASP A 160 -0.65 -4.04 -40.61
N GLU A 161 -0.66 -3.51 -41.84
CA GLU A 161 0.57 -3.15 -42.56
C GLU A 161 1.41 -2.10 -41.82
N GLU A 162 0.77 -1.07 -41.25
CA GLU A 162 1.47 -0.05 -40.47
C GLU A 162 2.08 -0.62 -39.18
N LEU A 163 1.33 -1.47 -38.48
CA LEU A 163 1.82 -2.17 -37.29
C LEU A 163 2.97 -3.11 -37.65
N PHE A 164 2.85 -3.85 -38.74
CA PHE A 164 3.88 -4.77 -39.23
C PHE A 164 5.17 -4.03 -39.61
N LYS A 165 5.06 -2.91 -40.36
CA LYS A 165 6.21 -2.07 -40.72
C LYS A 165 6.89 -1.46 -39.49
N LYS A 166 6.13 -1.10 -38.45
CA LYS A 166 6.67 -0.46 -37.25
C LYS A 166 7.32 -1.45 -36.28
N TYR A 167 6.72 -2.62 -36.11
CA TYR A 167 7.08 -3.55 -35.03
C TYR A 167 7.73 -4.85 -35.49
N VAL A 168 7.60 -5.23 -36.77
CA VAL A 168 8.17 -6.48 -37.30
C VAL A 168 9.35 -6.19 -38.24
N TYR A 169 9.18 -5.26 -39.19
CA TYR A 169 10.20 -4.93 -40.19
C TYR A 169 11.59 -4.53 -39.62
N PRO A 170 11.71 -3.81 -38.50
CA PRO A 170 13.02 -3.48 -37.92
C PRO A 170 13.79 -4.70 -37.41
N TYR A 171 13.09 -5.80 -37.12
CA TYR A 171 13.65 -7.03 -36.57
C TYR A 171 13.73 -8.16 -37.61
N ASP A 172 13.20 -7.94 -38.82
CA ASP A 172 13.30 -8.91 -39.89
C ASP A 172 14.74 -8.97 -40.42
N PRO A 173 15.33 -10.17 -40.55
CA PRO A 173 16.68 -10.32 -41.07
C PRO A 173 16.71 -9.83 -42.52
N LYS A 174 17.54 -8.83 -42.79
CA LYS A 174 17.71 -8.28 -44.14
C LYS A 174 18.12 -9.42 -45.08
N THR A 175 17.29 -9.69 -46.09
CA THR A 175 17.60 -10.68 -47.13
C THR A 175 18.66 -10.10 -48.07
N THR A 176 19.93 -10.11 -47.65
CA THR A 176 21.04 -9.79 -48.53
C THR A 176 21.29 -10.97 -49.45
N ARG A 177 21.07 -10.79 -50.76
CA ARG A 177 21.60 -11.72 -51.76
C ARG A 177 23.09 -11.47 -51.89
N ILE A 178 23.90 -12.46 -51.54
CA ILE A 178 25.35 -12.42 -51.72
C ILE A 178 25.61 -12.40 -53.23
N SER A 179 26.44 -11.47 -53.70
CA SER A 179 26.79 -11.41 -55.11
C SER A 179 27.77 -12.53 -55.46
N ARG A 180 27.80 -12.95 -56.72
CA ARG A 180 28.68 -14.04 -57.19
C ARG A 180 30.17 -13.71 -57.03
N ASP A 181 30.51 -12.43 -56.97
CA ASP A 181 31.87 -11.95 -56.74
C ASP A 181 32.23 -11.98 -55.26
N ASP A 182 31.29 -11.70 -54.36
CA ASP A 182 31.47 -11.85 -52.91
C ASP A 182 31.63 -13.32 -52.51
N GLU A 183 30.92 -14.24 -53.17
CA GLU A 183 31.10 -15.68 -52.99
C GLU A 183 32.50 -16.14 -53.37
N LYS A 184 33.04 -15.67 -54.50
CA LYS A 184 34.42 -15.96 -54.92
C LYS A 184 35.44 -15.39 -53.93
N ALA A 185 35.26 -14.14 -53.51
CA ALA A 185 36.16 -13.52 -52.54
C ALA A 185 36.14 -14.23 -51.17
N MET A 186 35.00 -14.77 -50.73
CA MET A 186 34.91 -15.60 -49.53
C MET A 186 35.56 -16.98 -49.72
N ALA A 187 35.37 -17.62 -50.87
CA ALA A 187 36.03 -18.88 -51.20
C ALA A 187 37.56 -18.75 -51.24
N ASP A 188 38.09 -17.65 -51.78
CA ASP A 188 39.52 -17.36 -51.84
C ASP A 188 40.12 -17.07 -50.43
N ARG A 189 39.34 -16.43 -49.55
CA ARG A 189 39.73 -16.26 -48.13
C ARG A 189 39.74 -17.57 -47.36
N LEU A 190 38.83 -18.49 -47.66
CA LEU A 190 38.78 -19.82 -47.04
C LEU A 190 39.82 -20.79 -47.62
N SER A 191 40.21 -20.62 -48.88
CA SER A 191 41.22 -21.47 -49.54
C SER A 191 42.66 -21.11 -49.17
N THR A 192 42.88 -19.96 -48.54
CA THR A 192 44.21 -19.47 -48.10
C THR A 192 44.52 -19.80 -46.64
N THR A 193 44.15 -20.99 -46.15
CA THR A 193 44.81 -21.59 -44.98
C THR A 193 46.10 -22.28 -45.42
N LYS A 194 47.16 -21.48 -45.63
CA LYS A 194 48.53 -22.00 -45.67
C LYS A 194 49.15 -21.80 -44.27
N GLY A 195 49.00 -22.83 -43.42
CA GLY A 195 49.78 -22.99 -42.18
C GLY A 195 49.01 -22.79 -40.87
N ALA A 196 48.27 -23.81 -40.42
CA ALA A 196 48.26 -24.15 -39.00
C ALA A 196 49.41 -25.15 -38.79
N GLY A 197 50.57 -24.62 -38.42
CA GLY A 197 51.80 -25.30 -38.04
C GLY A 197 52.58 -24.36 -37.14
#